data_AF-A0AAT9S6T8-F1
#
_entry.id   AF-A0AAT9S6T8-F1
#
_cell.length_a   1.000
_cell.length_b   1.000
_cell.length_c   1.000
_cell.angle_alpha   90.00
_cell.angle_beta   90.00
_cell.angle_gamma   90.00
#
_symmetry.space_group_name_H-M   'P 1'
#
loop_
_entity.id
_entity.type
_entity.pdbx_description
1 polymer ?
#
loop_
_entity_poly.entity_id
_entity_poly.type
_entity_poly.pdbx_seq_one_letter_code
_entity_poly.pdbx_strand_id
1 'polypeptide(L)'
;MSDLTPSALLHYAWEWRRIRTTIGTGDVSFEARVLWEILCETGHFPPTTPNTLRRALNGRTHDLAALISRYELRNKAVERLLVDYTRIRVADGLDFSSTSALARTLARDFWQTIESVNPEQNDLRLSPETYRAWLERISVKADGQPRIDTDNIQLAVRAFHLDLSAWATAEL
;
A
#
# COMPACT_ATOMS: atom_id res chain seq x y z
N MET A 1 -22.03 31.74 4.52
CA MET A 1 -21.68 30.71 3.53
C MET A 1 -20.37 30.12 4.01
N SER A 2 -20.39 28.86 4.43
CA SER A 2 -19.29 28.19 5.14
C SER A 2 -17.98 28.27 4.35
N ASP A 3 -16.91 28.76 4.99
CA ASP A 3 -15.60 28.96 4.37
C ASP A 3 -15.06 27.64 3.79
N LEU A 4 -14.95 27.60 2.47
CA LEU A 4 -14.51 26.42 1.71
C LEU A 4 -12.98 26.36 1.72
N THR A 5 -12.41 25.96 2.86
CA THR A 5 -10.96 25.95 3.09
C THR A 5 -10.27 24.71 2.49
N PRO A 6 -8.95 24.77 2.22
CA PRO A 6 -8.18 23.60 1.78
C PRO A 6 -8.36 22.39 2.71
N SER A 7 -8.38 22.64 4.02
CA SER A 7 -8.56 21.60 5.05
C SER A 7 -9.94 20.95 5.01
N ALA A 8 -11.00 21.72 4.73
CA ALA A 8 -12.36 21.19 4.59
C ALA A 8 -12.49 20.28 3.35
N LEU A 9 -11.88 20.67 2.23
CA LEU A 9 -11.85 19.85 1.01
C LEU A 9 -10.97 18.62 1.13
N LEU A 10 -9.81 18.72 1.80
CA LEU A 10 -8.99 17.56 2.12
C LEU A 10 -9.75 16.61 3.04
N HIS A 11 -10.40 17.12 4.09
CA HIS A 11 -11.19 16.30 5.00
C HIS A 11 -12.33 15.57 4.27
N TYR A 12 -13.04 16.26 3.39
CA TYR A 12 -14.06 15.66 2.51
C TYR A 12 -13.48 14.56 1.62
N ALA A 13 -12.35 14.81 0.95
CA ALA A 13 -11.68 13.83 0.09
C ALA A 13 -11.16 12.61 0.88
N TRP A 14 -10.68 12.81 2.11
CA TRP A 14 -10.23 11.76 3.02
C TRP A 14 -11.38 10.89 3.52
N GLU A 15 -12.47 11.49 4.03
CA GLU A 15 -13.67 10.75 4.46
C GLU A 15 -14.30 9.96 3.31
N TRP A 16 -14.36 10.53 2.11
CA TRP A 16 -14.85 9.79 0.94
C TRP A 16 -13.95 8.63 0.53
N ARG A 17 -12.62 8.78 0.59
CA ARG A 17 -11.68 7.69 0.30
C ARG A 17 -11.82 6.54 1.31
N ARG A 18 -12.11 6.86 2.58
CA ARG A 18 -12.40 5.88 3.65
C ARG A 18 -13.69 5.12 3.41
N ILE A 19 -14.74 5.79 2.90
CA ILE A 19 -16.04 5.17 2.58
C ILE A 19 -15.95 4.27 1.31
N ARG A 20 -15.03 4.58 0.38
CA ARG A 20 -14.85 3.85 -0.88
C ARG A 20 -14.36 2.41 -0.74
N THR A 21 -13.81 2.00 0.41
CA THR A 21 -13.44 0.59 0.64
C THR A 21 -14.65 -0.34 0.79
N THR A 22 -15.87 0.19 0.82
CA THR A 22 -17.11 -0.56 1.06
C THR A 22 -18.19 -0.45 -0.03
N ILE A 23 -18.09 0.48 -1.00
CA ILE A 23 -19.17 0.71 -1.99
C ILE A 23 -18.58 0.87 -3.40
N GLY A 24 -19.05 0.04 -4.32
CA GLY A 24 -18.64 0.05 -5.73
C GLY A 24 -19.08 1.32 -6.48
N THR A 25 -18.12 1.86 -7.24
CA THR A 25 -18.24 2.76 -8.42
C THR A 25 -19.31 3.86 -8.42
N GLY A 26 -18.88 5.07 -8.07
CA GLY A 26 -19.48 6.36 -8.41
C GLY A 26 -18.42 7.49 -8.38
N ASP A 27 -18.45 8.39 -9.36
CA ASP A 27 -17.37 9.31 -9.75
C ASP A 27 -17.30 10.63 -8.96
N VAL A 28 -17.43 10.56 -7.63
CA VAL A 28 -17.38 11.76 -6.76
C VAL A 28 -15.93 12.28 -6.56
N SER A 29 -14.93 11.43 -6.86
CA SER A 29 -13.51 11.80 -6.79
C SER A 29 -13.07 12.72 -7.94
N PHE A 30 -13.80 12.76 -9.04
CA PHE A 30 -13.54 13.67 -10.15
C PHE A 30 -13.95 15.10 -9.77
N GLU A 31 -15.14 15.28 -9.19
CA GLU A 31 -15.66 16.58 -8.76
C GLU A 31 -14.72 17.28 -7.75
N ALA A 32 -14.20 16.54 -6.77
CA ALA A 32 -13.24 17.08 -5.79
C ALA A 32 -11.90 17.47 -6.42
N ARG A 33 -11.45 16.77 -7.47
CA ARG A 33 -10.22 17.10 -8.20
C ARG A 33 -10.38 18.38 -9.01
N VAL A 34 -11.46 18.46 -9.79
CA VAL A 34 -11.77 19.63 -10.63
C VAL A 34 -11.98 20.87 -9.75
N LEU A 35 -12.72 20.72 -8.64
CA LEU A 35 -12.92 21.82 -7.70
C LEU A 35 -11.60 22.29 -7.08
N TRP A 36 -10.71 21.37 -6.70
CA TRP A 36 -9.39 21.73 -6.16
C TRP A 36 -8.54 22.52 -7.15
N GLU A 37 -8.52 22.10 -8.41
CA GLU A 37 -7.76 22.77 -9.48
C GLU A 37 -8.31 24.17 -9.74
N ILE A 38 -9.63 24.33 -9.86
CA ILE A 38 -10.28 25.64 -10.02
C ILE A 38 -9.95 26.57 -8.83
N LEU A 39 -9.96 26.06 -7.60
CA LEU A 39 -9.66 26.88 -6.41
C LEU A 39 -8.17 27.27 -6.30
N CYS A 40 -7.27 26.44 -6.84
CA CYS A 40 -5.86 26.81 -7.00
C CYS A 40 -5.69 27.88 -8.08
N GLU A 41 -6.32 27.72 -9.24
CA GLU A 41 -6.22 28.65 -10.37
C GLU A 41 -6.84 30.03 -10.07
N THR A 42 -7.94 30.05 -9.34
CA THR A 42 -8.63 31.29 -8.92
C THR A 42 -7.94 32.00 -7.75
N GLY A 43 -6.83 31.47 -7.24
CA GLY A 43 -6.05 32.07 -6.15
C GLY A 43 -6.76 32.03 -4.79
N HIS A 44 -7.78 31.17 -4.63
CA HIS A 44 -8.49 31.03 -3.36
C HIS A 44 -7.62 30.37 -2.28
N PHE A 45 -6.62 29.59 -2.69
CA PHE A 45 -5.65 28.96 -1.81
C PHE A 45 -4.33 29.74 -1.73
N PRO A 46 -3.62 29.69 -0.58
CA PRO A 46 -2.29 30.25 -0.46
C PRO A 46 -1.34 29.67 -1.52
N PRO A 47 -0.35 30.44 -2.01
CA PRO A 47 0.60 29.98 -3.03
C PRO A 47 1.48 28.80 -2.59
N THR A 48 1.52 28.50 -1.28
CA THR A 48 2.18 27.32 -0.72
C THR A 48 1.37 26.04 -0.90
N THR A 49 0.12 26.13 -1.38
CA THR A 49 -0.78 24.99 -1.53
C THR A 49 -0.42 24.18 -2.77
N PRO A 50 -0.34 22.84 -2.68
CA PRO A 50 -0.11 22.01 -3.85
C PRO A 50 -1.17 22.22 -4.94
N ASN A 51 -0.72 22.55 -6.14
CA ASN A 51 -1.55 22.84 -7.33
C ASN A 51 -2.45 21.69 -7.81
N THR A 52 -2.33 20.49 -7.24
CA THR A 52 -3.20 19.35 -7.54
C THR A 52 -3.63 18.67 -6.25
N LEU A 53 -4.87 18.18 -6.23
CA LEU A 53 -5.41 17.47 -5.06
C LEU A 53 -4.56 16.24 -4.73
N ARG A 54 -4.03 15.57 -5.77
CA ARG A 54 -3.10 14.44 -5.59
C ARG A 54 -1.86 14.83 -4.80
N ARG A 55 -1.22 15.96 -5.13
CA ARG A 55 -0.01 16.42 -4.42
C ARG A 55 -0.34 16.89 -3.01
N ALA A 56 -1.52 17.45 -2.78
CA ALA A 56 -2.00 17.82 -1.46
C ALA A 56 -2.29 16.60 -0.57
N LEU A 57 -2.89 15.54 -1.14
CA LEU A 57 -3.13 14.28 -0.44
C LEU A 57 -1.84 13.50 -0.17
N ASN A 58 -0.86 13.59 -1.08
CA ASN A 58 0.44 12.94 -0.96
C ASN A 58 1.46 13.73 -0.12
N GLY A 59 1.17 15.00 0.21
CA GLY A 59 2.09 15.92 0.88
C GLY A 59 2.26 15.70 2.38
N ARG A 60 1.52 14.77 2.99
CA ARG A 60 1.78 14.29 4.35
C ARG A 60 2.65 13.06 4.22
N THR A 61 3.84 13.07 4.85
CA THR A 61 4.67 11.89 5.09
C THR A 61 3.77 10.71 5.43
N HIS A 62 3.57 9.80 4.47
CA HIS A 62 2.75 8.63 4.72
C HIS A 62 3.53 7.77 5.71
N ASP A 63 2.88 7.43 6.83
CA ASP A 63 3.49 6.52 7.79
C ASP A 63 3.50 5.12 7.20
N LEU A 64 4.57 4.81 6.45
CA LEU A 64 4.81 3.50 5.84
C LEU A 64 4.89 2.40 6.90
N ALA A 65 5.33 2.74 8.13
CA ALA A 65 5.28 1.81 9.23
C ALA A 65 3.84 1.47 9.58
N ALA A 66 2.96 2.47 9.77
CA ALA A 66 1.54 2.22 10.02
C ALA A 66 0.84 1.40 8.91
N LEU A 67 1.25 1.57 7.65
CA LEU A 67 0.71 0.82 6.51
C LEU A 67 0.95 -0.70 6.64
N ILE A 68 2.07 -1.09 7.25
CA ILE A 68 2.47 -2.49 7.44
C ILE A 68 2.08 -3.00 8.84
N SER A 69 2.24 -2.19 9.88
CA SER A 69 1.94 -2.56 11.27
C SER A 69 0.48 -2.93 11.50
N ARG A 70 -0.46 -2.44 10.67
CA ARG A 70 -1.87 -2.86 10.69
C ARG A 70 -2.10 -4.37 10.44
N TYR A 71 -1.10 -5.08 9.92
CA TYR A 71 -1.16 -6.53 9.69
C TYR A 71 -0.62 -7.34 10.86
N GLU A 72 -0.12 -6.69 11.91
CA GLU A 72 0.22 -7.32 13.19
C GLU A 72 1.13 -8.55 13.05
N LEU A 73 2.15 -8.45 12.17
CA LEU A 73 3.08 -9.54 11.90
C LEU A 73 3.78 -9.98 13.20
N ARG A 74 3.92 -11.29 13.41
CA ARG A 74 4.58 -11.84 14.61
C ARG A 74 6.08 -11.57 14.56
N ASN A 75 6.70 -11.76 13.40
CA ASN A 75 8.12 -11.52 13.18
C ASN A 75 8.40 -10.04 12.92
N LYS A 76 8.85 -9.33 13.96
CA LYS A 76 9.17 -7.90 13.89
C LYS A 76 10.38 -7.56 13.04
N ALA A 77 11.30 -8.51 12.82
CA ALA A 77 12.42 -8.29 11.92
C ALA A 77 11.94 -8.24 10.46
N VAL A 78 11.04 -9.15 10.07
CA VAL A 78 10.44 -9.11 8.74
C VAL A 78 9.50 -7.92 8.58
N GLU A 79 8.71 -7.56 9.60
CA GLU A 79 7.90 -6.33 9.57
C GLU A 79 8.74 -5.09 9.25
N ARG A 80 9.87 -4.91 9.94
CA ARG A 80 10.80 -3.81 9.69
C ARG A 80 11.38 -3.85 8.28
N LEU A 81 11.81 -5.03 7.82
CA LEU A 81 12.33 -5.21 6.47
C LEU A 81 11.32 -4.80 5.39
N LEU A 82 10.04 -5.16 5.57
CA LEU A 82 8.99 -4.76 4.64
C LEU A 82 8.78 -3.24 4.62
N VAL A 83 8.90 -2.57 5.78
CA VAL A 83 8.83 -1.10 5.87
C VAL A 83 9.98 -0.45 5.13
N ASP A 84 11.20 -0.95 5.34
CA ASP A 84 12.40 -0.40 4.71
C ASP A 84 12.39 -0.64 3.19
N TYR A 85 12.01 -1.84 2.74
CA TYR A 85 11.81 -2.14 1.33
C TYR A 85 10.77 -1.20 0.69
N THR A 86 9.62 -1.02 1.33
CA THR A 86 8.56 -0.13 0.82
C THR A 86 9.05 1.32 0.75
N ARG A 87 9.85 1.77 1.71
CA ARG A 87 10.46 3.12 1.71
C ARG A 87 11.38 3.32 0.52
N ILE A 88 12.23 2.34 0.20
CA ILE A 88 13.10 2.40 -0.98
C ILE A 88 12.26 2.53 -2.26
N ARG A 89 11.21 1.71 -2.41
CA ARG A 89 10.34 1.77 -3.59
C ARG A 89 9.62 3.12 -3.76
N VAL A 90 9.21 3.74 -2.65
CA VAL A 90 8.64 5.10 -2.68
C VAL A 90 9.68 6.12 -3.13
N ALA A 91 10.93 5.99 -2.67
CA ALA A 91 12.03 6.86 -3.10
C ALA A 91 12.33 6.73 -4.61
N ASP A 92 12.14 5.54 -5.18
CA ASP A 92 12.24 5.26 -6.62
C ASP A 92 11.05 5.79 -7.45
N GLY A 93 10.09 6.47 -6.82
CA GLY A 93 8.96 7.12 -7.48
C GLY A 93 7.66 6.32 -7.51
N LEU A 94 7.55 5.24 -6.72
CA LEU A 94 6.30 4.48 -6.60
C LEU A 94 5.20 5.35 -5.99
N ASP A 95 4.05 5.44 -6.67
CA ASP A 95 2.91 6.19 -6.14
C ASP A 95 2.27 5.50 -4.91
N PHE A 96 1.46 6.24 -4.14
CA PHE A 96 0.86 5.72 -2.92
C PHE A 96 -0.12 4.54 -3.14
N SER A 97 -0.90 4.53 -4.22
CA SER A 97 -1.81 3.41 -4.47
C SER A 97 -1.03 2.12 -4.75
N SER A 98 0.03 2.22 -5.55
CA SER A 98 0.94 1.13 -5.82
C SER A 98 1.70 0.70 -4.56
N THR A 99 2.14 1.66 -3.74
CA THR A 99 2.78 1.41 -2.43
C THR A 99 1.84 0.67 -1.47
N SER A 100 0.58 1.12 -1.36
CA SER A 100 -0.43 0.47 -0.53
C SER A 100 -0.78 -0.93 -1.03
N ALA A 101 -0.80 -1.14 -2.34
CA ALA A 101 -1.01 -2.46 -2.92
C ALA A 101 0.18 -3.39 -2.63
N LEU A 102 1.41 -2.90 -2.81
CA LEU A 102 2.64 -3.63 -2.53
C LEU A 102 2.74 -4.03 -1.05
N ALA A 103 2.50 -3.10 -0.13
CA ALA A 103 2.52 -3.38 1.30
C ALA A 103 1.47 -4.42 1.70
N ARG A 104 0.26 -4.35 1.13
CA ARG A 104 -0.77 -5.37 1.35
C ARG A 104 -0.29 -6.74 0.86
N THR A 105 0.24 -6.81 -0.36
CA THR A 105 0.71 -8.06 -0.95
C THR A 105 1.82 -8.69 -0.12
N LEU A 106 2.82 -7.91 0.30
CA LEU A 106 3.95 -8.44 1.06
C LEU A 106 3.63 -8.76 2.52
N ALA A 107 2.90 -7.89 3.22
CA ALA A 107 2.61 -8.10 4.62
C ALA A 107 1.47 -9.10 4.84
N ARG A 108 0.34 -8.94 4.15
CA ARG A 108 -0.84 -9.80 4.35
C ARG A 108 -0.76 -11.07 3.52
N ASP A 109 -0.70 -10.93 2.21
CA ASP A 109 -0.88 -12.07 1.31
C ASP A 109 0.34 -13.00 1.36
N PHE A 110 1.55 -12.44 1.51
CA PHE A 110 2.78 -13.20 1.70
C PHE A 110 3.05 -13.54 3.18
N TRP A 111 3.59 -12.61 3.97
CA TRP A 111 4.22 -12.97 5.24
C TRP A 111 3.24 -13.42 6.33
N GLN A 112 2.13 -12.73 6.53
CA GLN A 112 1.10 -13.15 7.50
C GLN A 112 0.53 -14.53 7.15
N THR A 113 0.35 -14.82 5.85
CA THR A 113 -0.05 -16.17 5.40
C THR A 113 1.03 -17.20 5.73
N ILE A 114 2.31 -16.89 5.53
CA ILE A 114 3.42 -17.76 5.91
C ILE A 114 3.39 -18.05 7.42
N GLU A 115 3.25 -17.03 8.27
CA GLU A 115 3.13 -17.19 9.73
C GLU A 115 1.91 -18.03 10.15
N SER A 116 0.85 -18.05 9.33
CA SER A 116 -0.33 -18.88 9.56
C SER A 116 -0.12 -20.34 9.18
N VAL A 117 0.69 -20.59 8.14
CA VAL A 117 0.97 -21.91 7.59
C VAL A 117 2.10 -22.60 8.36
N ASN A 118 3.15 -21.85 8.69
CA ASN A 118 4.31 -22.31 9.45
C ASN A 118 4.66 -21.26 10.53
N PRO A 119 4.11 -21.41 11.75
CA PRO A 119 4.38 -20.49 12.86
C PRO A 119 5.85 -20.45 13.31
N GLU A 120 6.64 -21.47 12.98
CA GLU A 120 8.07 -21.56 13.32
C GLU A 120 8.96 -20.88 12.28
N GLN A 121 8.40 -20.39 11.16
CA GLN A 121 9.15 -19.68 10.13
C GLN A 121 9.66 -18.33 10.66
N ASN A 122 10.99 -18.19 10.76
CA ASN A 122 11.63 -17.00 11.32
C ASN A 122 12.42 -16.16 10.30
N ASP A 123 12.56 -16.63 9.06
CA ASP A 123 13.30 -15.96 7.99
C ASP A 123 12.60 -16.07 6.64
N LEU A 124 13.12 -15.38 5.62
CA LEU A 124 12.57 -15.40 4.26
C LEU A 124 12.90 -16.68 3.47
N ARG A 125 13.68 -17.62 4.02
CA ARG A 125 14.12 -18.84 3.33
C ARG A 125 13.08 -19.93 3.56
N LEU A 126 12.08 -19.96 2.69
CA LEU A 126 10.99 -20.93 2.78
C LEU A 126 11.44 -22.32 2.36
N SER A 127 11.03 -23.33 3.12
CA SER A 127 11.11 -24.72 2.64
C SER A 127 10.14 -24.93 1.46
N PRO A 128 10.41 -25.91 0.58
CA PRO A 128 9.48 -26.26 -0.51
C PRO A 128 8.06 -26.55 0.00
N GLU A 129 7.93 -27.17 1.17
CA GLU A 129 6.66 -27.52 1.80
C GLU A 129 5.91 -26.25 2.25
N THR A 130 6.61 -25.34 2.93
CA THR A 130 6.03 -24.05 3.38
C THR A 130 5.58 -23.21 2.18
N TYR A 131 6.40 -23.16 1.12
CA TYR A 131 6.07 -22.44 -0.10
C TYR A 131 4.83 -23.02 -0.80
N ARG A 132 4.72 -24.35 -0.90
CA ARG A 132 3.53 -25.01 -1.48
C ARG A 132 2.27 -24.74 -0.68
N ALA A 133 2.34 -24.90 0.65
CA ALA A 133 1.19 -24.64 1.52
C ALA A 133 0.77 -23.17 1.50
N TRP A 134 1.73 -22.24 1.38
CA TRP A 134 1.44 -20.83 1.13
C TRP A 134 0.69 -20.61 -0.19
N LEU A 135 1.16 -21.19 -1.30
CA LEU A 135 0.51 -21.09 -2.61
C LEU A 135 -0.93 -21.60 -2.56
N GLU A 136 -1.15 -22.77 -1.96
CA GLU A 136 -2.48 -23.34 -1.77
C GLU A 136 -3.39 -22.38 -0.99
N ARG A 137 -2.86 -21.78 0.09
CA ARG A 137 -3.62 -20.86 0.94
C ARG A 137 -4.00 -19.55 0.23
N ILE A 138 -3.10 -18.96 -0.56
CA ILE A 138 -3.38 -17.71 -1.28
C ILE A 138 -4.23 -17.93 -2.53
N SER A 139 -4.27 -19.15 -3.07
CA SER A 139 -5.06 -19.49 -4.26
C SER A 139 -6.57 -19.45 -4.01
N VAL A 140 -6.99 -19.38 -2.75
CA VAL A 140 -8.40 -19.38 -2.34
C VAL A 140 -8.70 -18.14 -1.52
N LYS A 141 -9.79 -17.45 -1.88
CA LYS A 141 -10.31 -16.32 -1.10
C LYS A 141 -10.97 -16.80 0.19
N ALA A 142 -11.28 -15.86 1.09
CA ALA A 142 -11.96 -16.19 2.35
C ALA A 142 -13.36 -16.83 2.16
N ASP A 143 -14.01 -16.56 1.01
CA ASP A 143 -15.30 -17.12 0.61
C ASP A 143 -15.20 -18.52 -0.06
N GLY A 144 -13.99 -19.10 -0.15
CA GLY A 144 -13.74 -20.39 -0.78
C GLY A 144 -13.62 -20.34 -2.30
N GLN A 145 -13.78 -19.17 -2.94
CA GLN A 145 -13.64 -19.04 -4.39
C GLN A 145 -12.17 -18.96 -4.81
N PRO A 146 -11.82 -19.48 -6.01
CA PRO A 146 -10.49 -19.29 -6.57
C PRO A 146 -10.09 -17.82 -6.68
N ARG A 147 -8.85 -17.52 -6.32
CA ARG A 147 -8.25 -16.20 -6.44
C ARG A 147 -7.65 -16.03 -7.84
N ILE A 148 -8.12 -15.01 -8.56
CA ILE A 148 -7.67 -14.69 -9.92
C ILE A 148 -6.27 -14.02 -9.92
N ASP A 149 -5.95 -13.22 -8.90
CA ASP A 149 -4.71 -12.43 -8.81
C ASP A 149 -3.53 -13.17 -8.15
N THR A 150 -3.58 -14.50 -8.06
CA THR A 150 -2.52 -15.32 -7.44
C THR A 150 -1.16 -15.12 -8.11
N ASP A 151 -1.13 -15.01 -9.44
CA ASP A 151 0.11 -14.79 -10.20
C ASP A 151 0.74 -13.42 -9.92
N ASN A 152 -0.09 -12.39 -9.71
CA ASN A 152 0.40 -11.05 -9.35
C ASN A 152 1.05 -11.03 -7.96
N ILE A 153 0.50 -11.82 -7.02
CA ILE A 153 1.09 -11.98 -5.69
C ILE A 153 2.45 -12.68 -5.81
N GLN A 154 2.52 -13.79 -6.56
CA GLN A 154 3.78 -14.51 -6.80
C GLN A 154 4.83 -13.62 -7.46
N LEU A 155 4.44 -12.85 -8.48
CA LEU A 155 5.33 -11.94 -9.19
C LEU A 155 5.90 -10.86 -8.26
N ALA A 156 5.06 -10.27 -7.41
CA ALA A 156 5.49 -9.26 -6.45
C ALA A 156 6.47 -9.84 -5.40
N VAL A 157 6.22 -11.06 -4.91
CA VAL A 157 7.11 -11.75 -3.95
C VAL A 157 8.45 -12.11 -4.61
N ARG A 158 8.44 -12.56 -5.87
CA ARG A 158 9.66 -12.84 -6.63
C ARG A 158 10.49 -11.57 -6.85
N ALA A 159 9.84 -10.48 -7.27
CA ALA A 159 10.51 -9.19 -7.44
C ALA A 159 11.14 -8.71 -6.13
N PHE A 160 10.42 -8.82 -5.01
CA PHE A 160 10.95 -8.50 -3.68
C PHE A 160 12.21 -9.32 -3.34
N HIS A 161 12.19 -10.65 -3.53
CA HIS A 161 13.38 -11.48 -3.30
C HIS A 161 14.56 -11.13 -4.21
N LEU A 162 14.29 -10.80 -5.48
CA LEU A 162 15.32 -10.40 -6.43
C LEU A 162 15.95 -9.06 -6.03
N ASP A 163 15.14 -8.07 -5.67
CA ASP A 163 15.61 -6.75 -5.21
C ASP A 163 16.50 -6.91 -3.96
N LEU A 164 16.06 -7.70 -2.97
CA LEU A 164 16.87 -7.99 -1.78
C LEU A 164 18.19 -8.68 -2.11
N SER A 165 18.18 -9.64 -3.04
CA SER A 165 19.40 -10.36 -3.45
C SER A 165 20.38 -9.42 -4.18
N ALA A 166 19.85 -8.52 -5.01
CA ALA A 166 20.64 -7.51 -5.71
C ALA A 166 21.31 -6.53 -4.73
N TRP A 167 20.57 -6.02 -3.74
CA TRP A 167 21.13 -5.12 -2.72
C TRP A 167 22.15 -5.81 -1.82
N ALA A 168 21.90 -7.05 -1.42
CA ALA A 168 22.85 -7.83 -0.63
C ALA A 168 24.19 -8.04 -1.36
N THR A 169 24.17 -8.08 -2.70
CA THR A 169 25.39 -8.21 -3.52
C THR A 169 26.07 -6.86 -3.75
N ALA A 170 25.33 -5.75 -3.74
CA ALA A 170 25.87 -4.40 -3.93
C ALA A 170 26.59 -3.84 -2.67
N GLU A 171 26.37 -4.45 -1.51
CA GLU A 171 27.05 -4.13 -0.24
C GLU A 171 28.32 -4.97 0.02
N LEU A 172 28.78 -5.75 -0.97
CA LEU A 172 30.05 -6.50 -0.97
C LEU A 172 31.06 -5.90 -1.96
#